data_AF-A0A1Z5L3B8-F1
#
_entry.id   AF-A0A1Z5L3B8-F1
#
_cell.length_a   1.000
_cell.length_b   1.000
_cell.length_c   1.000
_cell.angle_alpha   90.00
_cell.angle_beta   90.00
_cell.angle_gamma   90.00
#
_symmetry.space_group_name_H-M   'P 1'
#
loop_
_entity.id
_entity.type
_entity.pdbx_description
1 polymer ?
#
loop_
_entity_poly.entity_id
_entity_poly.type
_entity_poly.pdbx_seq_one_letter_code
_entity_poly.pdbx_strand_id
1 'polypeptide(L)'
;MRSDTIDLADQSLLVDISDALSERDKVKFTVHTKTTLPEFQKPEFSVVRQHEEFIWLHDALEENEVYGGFIIPPAPPRPDFDASREKLQKLGEGEGSMTKEEFAKMKAELEAEYLATFKKTVAMHELFLQRLALHPIFRTDRNFHVFLEYDKELSVRGKNKKEKLAGLLTTLGKSADDLLLSSTQKDVDEFF
;
A
#
# COMPACT_ATOMS: atom_id res chain seq x y z
N MET A 1 30.31 -24.11 8.51
CA MET A 1 28.95 -24.42 7.98
C MET A 1 28.04 -23.30 8.44
N ARG A 2 27.55 -22.47 7.51
CA ARG A 2 26.56 -21.44 7.85
C ARG A 2 25.23 -22.17 8.03
N SER A 3 24.58 -22.02 9.18
CA SER A 3 23.23 -22.53 9.38
C SER A 3 22.29 -21.77 8.45
N ASP A 4 21.75 -22.46 7.47
CA ASP A 4 20.58 -22.00 6.72
C ASP A 4 19.39 -22.08 7.69
N THR A 5 19.04 -20.96 8.31
CA THR A 5 17.73 -20.79 8.95
C THR A 5 16.70 -20.84 7.83
N ILE A 6 16.11 -22.02 7.62
CA ILE A 6 14.96 -22.19 6.75
C ILE A 6 13.80 -21.43 7.40
N ASP A 7 13.39 -20.31 6.82
CA ASP A 7 12.14 -19.66 7.18
C ASP A 7 11.00 -20.59 6.77
N LEU A 8 10.35 -21.23 7.75
CA LEU A 8 9.15 -22.08 7.59
C LEU A 8 7.88 -21.26 7.26
N ALA A 9 8.02 -20.01 6.81
CA ALA A 9 6.89 -19.21 6.41
C ALA A 9 6.19 -19.88 5.22
N ASP A 10 4.86 -19.95 5.28
CA ASP A 10 4.04 -20.52 4.22
C ASP A 10 4.27 -19.76 2.89
N GLN A 11 5.01 -20.39 1.97
CA GLN A 11 5.40 -19.80 0.67
C GLN A 11 4.32 -20.01 -0.41
N SER A 12 3.09 -20.32 -0.03
CA SER A 12 2.01 -20.57 -0.99
C SER A 12 1.48 -19.30 -1.66
N LEU A 13 1.76 -18.10 -1.13
CA LEU A 13 1.50 -16.82 -1.80
C LEU A 13 2.66 -15.85 -1.55
N LEU A 14 3.46 -15.62 -2.60
CA LEU A 14 4.61 -14.71 -2.61
C LEU A 14 4.27 -13.52 -3.50
N VAL A 15 4.46 -12.32 -2.97
CA VAL A 15 4.20 -11.06 -3.68
C VAL A 15 5.43 -10.15 -3.54
N ASP A 16 5.88 -9.61 -4.67
CA ASP A 16 7.01 -8.68 -4.75
C ASP A 16 6.75 -7.59 -5.80
N ILE A 17 7.50 -6.50 -5.72
CA ILE A 17 7.48 -5.45 -6.75
C ILE A 17 8.72 -5.60 -7.62
N SER A 18 8.55 -6.34 -8.72
CA SER A 18 9.62 -6.66 -9.68
C SER A 18 10.19 -5.45 -10.42
N ASP A 19 9.38 -4.42 -10.65
CA ASP A 19 9.77 -3.18 -11.32
C ASP A 19 8.85 -2.04 -10.87
N ALA A 20 9.30 -0.80 -11.04
CA ALA A 20 8.46 0.37 -10.88
C ALA A 20 8.91 1.51 -11.80
N LEU A 21 7.93 2.24 -12.33
CA LEU A 21 8.14 3.36 -13.23
C LEU A 21 7.57 4.65 -12.62
N SER A 22 8.38 5.69 -12.57
CA SER A 22 7.94 7.03 -12.18
C SER A 22 7.65 7.88 -13.41
N GLU A 23 6.40 8.30 -13.55
CA GLU A 23 5.91 9.24 -14.57
C GLU A 23 5.67 10.62 -13.92
N ARG A 24 5.54 11.69 -14.71
CA ARG A 24 5.47 13.09 -14.23
C ARG A 24 4.50 13.33 -13.07
N ASP A 25 3.42 12.58 -12.94
CA ASP A 25 2.35 12.76 -11.96
C ASP A 25 2.07 11.52 -11.12
N LYS A 26 2.65 10.37 -11.45
CA LYS A 26 2.32 9.08 -10.81
C LYS A 26 3.47 8.09 -10.81
N VAL A 27 3.33 7.08 -9.96
CA VAL A 27 4.23 5.91 -9.95
C VAL A 27 3.41 4.67 -10.24
N LYS A 28 3.91 3.85 -11.15
CA LYS A 28 3.37 2.54 -11.51
C LYS A 28 4.28 1.47 -10.94
N PHE A 29 3.72 0.52 -10.24
CA PHE A 29 4.39 -0.62 -9.63
C PHE A 29 4.00 -1.88 -10.38
N THR A 30 4.99 -2.64 -10.83
CA THR A 30 4.78 -3.98 -11.41
C THR A 30 4.75 -4.97 -10.27
N VAL A 31 3.54 -5.27 -9.79
CA VAL A 31 3.29 -6.24 -8.74
C VAL A 31 3.37 -7.63 -9.35
N HIS A 32 4.33 -8.41 -8.91
CA HIS A 32 4.56 -9.77 -9.35
C HIS A 32 4.10 -10.74 -8.25
N THR A 33 3.42 -11.80 -8.63
CA THR A 33 2.85 -12.79 -7.71
C THR A 33 3.22 -14.20 -8.15
N LYS A 34 3.67 -15.01 -7.19
CA LYS A 34 3.87 -16.45 -7.31
C LYS A 34 3.03 -17.16 -6.27
N THR A 35 2.29 -18.18 -6.69
CA THR A 35 1.36 -18.86 -5.79
C THR A 35 1.15 -20.32 -6.15
N THR A 36 0.89 -21.12 -5.12
CA THR A 36 0.42 -22.52 -5.23
C THR A 36 -1.06 -22.66 -4.86
N LEU A 37 -1.72 -21.54 -4.55
CA LEU A 37 -3.13 -21.48 -4.17
C LEU A 37 -4.04 -21.74 -5.38
N PRO A 38 -5.03 -22.64 -5.27
CA PRO A 38 -5.92 -22.98 -6.38
C PRO A 38 -6.93 -21.88 -6.72
N GLU A 39 -7.07 -20.85 -5.89
CA GLU A 39 -7.99 -19.73 -6.10
C GLU A 39 -7.54 -18.79 -7.23
N PHE A 40 -6.25 -18.79 -7.57
CA PHE A 40 -5.70 -18.00 -8.68
C PHE A 40 -5.70 -18.77 -9.99
N GLN A 41 -5.91 -18.07 -11.11
CA GLN A 41 -5.97 -18.69 -12.44
C GLN A 41 -4.61 -19.16 -12.94
N LYS A 42 -3.54 -18.49 -12.51
CA LYS A 42 -2.15 -18.77 -12.92
C LYS A 42 -1.24 -18.88 -11.70
N PRO A 43 -0.24 -19.77 -11.74
CA PRO A 43 0.72 -19.91 -10.64
C PRO A 43 1.71 -18.75 -10.56
N GLU A 44 1.88 -17.98 -11.64
CA GLU A 44 2.79 -16.83 -11.72
C GLU A 44 2.21 -15.80 -12.69
N PHE A 45 2.15 -14.54 -12.28
CA PHE A 45 1.64 -13.42 -13.07
C PHE A 45 2.11 -12.07 -12.52
N SER A 46 1.95 -11.03 -13.33
CA SER A 46 2.23 -9.65 -12.94
C SER A 46 1.14 -8.70 -13.40
N VAL A 47 0.88 -7.67 -12.61
CA VAL A 47 -0.04 -6.58 -12.92
C VAL A 47 0.59 -5.23 -12.61
N VAL A 48 0.11 -4.17 -13.25
CA VAL A 48 0.57 -2.80 -13.00
C VAL A 48 -0.42 -2.10 -12.09
N ARG A 49 0.08 -1.50 -11.01
CA ARG A 49 -0.72 -0.78 -10.01
C ARG A 49 -0.18 0.61 -9.74
N GLN A 50 -1.08 1.55 -9.48
CA GLN A 50 -0.78 2.92 -9.03
C GLN A 50 -1.05 3.06 -7.54
N HIS A 51 -0.46 4.07 -6.92
CA HIS A 51 -0.59 4.32 -5.48
C HIS A 51 -2.06 4.36 -5.02
N GLU A 52 -2.95 4.98 -5.79
CA GLU A 52 -4.39 5.07 -5.51
C GLU A 52 -5.06 3.69 -5.39
N GLU A 53 -4.60 2.67 -6.11
CA GLU A 53 -5.12 1.30 -6.04
C GLU A 53 -4.71 0.61 -4.73
N PHE A 54 -3.52 0.91 -4.18
CA PHE A 54 -3.12 0.43 -2.85
C PHE A 54 -3.98 1.05 -1.75
N ILE A 55 -4.30 2.35 -1.88
CA ILE A 55 -5.18 3.04 -0.95
C ILE A 55 -6.59 2.47 -1.02
N TRP A 56 -7.11 2.20 -2.22
CA TRP A 56 -8.41 1.54 -2.38
C TRP A 56 -8.44 0.17 -1.70
N LEU A 57 -7.41 -0.66 -1.88
CA LEU A 57 -7.33 -1.98 -1.24
C LEU A 57 -7.33 -1.84 0.28
N HIS A 58 -6.49 -0.96 0.83
CA HIS A 58 -6.45 -0.70 2.27
C HIS A 58 -7.81 -0.24 2.82
N ASP A 59 -8.41 0.77 2.19
CA ASP A 59 -9.72 1.29 2.55
C ASP A 59 -10.81 0.20 2.51
N ALA A 60 -10.75 -0.71 1.52
CA ALA A 60 -11.69 -1.82 1.39
C ALA A 60 -11.53 -2.86 2.51
N LEU A 61 -10.31 -3.09 2.99
CA LEU A 61 -10.05 -3.95 4.15
C LEU A 61 -10.55 -3.28 5.45
N GLU A 62 -10.30 -1.99 5.63
CA GLU A 62 -10.73 -1.25 6.84
C GLU A 62 -12.26 -1.17 6.98
N GLU A 63 -12.98 -1.02 5.87
CA GLU A 63 -14.45 -0.92 5.88
C GLU A 63 -15.16 -2.27 6.00
N ASN A 64 -14.43 -3.37 5.86
CA ASN A 64 -15.02 -4.69 5.98
C ASN A 64 -15.20 -5.08 7.45
N GLU A 65 -16.45 -5.07 7.92
CA GLU A 65 -16.80 -5.37 9.31
C GLU A 65 -16.33 -6.76 9.78
N VAL A 66 -16.16 -7.72 8.85
CA VAL A 66 -15.62 -9.07 9.15
C VAL A 66 -14.17 -9.01 9.66
N TYR A 67 -13.43 -7.97 9.29
CA TYR A 67 -12.06 -7.74 9.74
C TYR A 67 -11.96 -6.93 11.04
N GLY A 68 -13.09 -6.69 11.70
CA GLY A 68 -13.12 -6.11 13.05
C GLY A 68 -12.24 -6.89 14.03
N GLY A 69 -11.32 -6.19 14.69
CA GLY A 69 -10.38 -6.78 15.65
C GLY A 69 -9.07 -7.32 15.07
N PHE A 70 -8.92 -7.36 13.74
CA PHE A 70 -7.63 -7.66 13.10
C PHE A 70 -6.79 -6.41 12.91
N ILE A 71 -5.46 -6.57 12.93
CA ILE A 71 -4.52 -5.48 12.65
C ILE A 71 -4.26 -5.43 11.15
N ILE A 72 -4.90 -4.47 10.48
CA ILE A 72 -4.66 -4.21 9.06
C ILE A 72 -3.30 -3.51 8.92
N PRO A 73 -2.41 -3.98 8.03
CA PRO A 73 -1.15 -3.30 7.76
C PRO A 73 -1.39 -1.85 7.31
N PRO A 74 -0.61 -0.87 7.79
CA PRO A 74 -0.81 0.53 7.43
C PRO A 74 -0.63 0.74 5.93
N ALA A 75 -1.48 1.59 5.34
CA ALA A 75 -1.37 1.99 3.95
C ALA A 75 0.04 2.53 3.64
N PRO A 76 0.60 2.19 2.45
CA PRO A 76 1.87 2.75 2.04
C PRO A 76 1.76 4.28 1.89
N PRO A 77 2.81 5.05 2.22
CA PRO A 77 2.79 6.50 2.08
C PRO A 77 2.77 6.90 0.60
N ARG A 78 2.10 8.03 0.30
CA ARG A 78 2.11 8.61 -1.05
C ARG A 78 3.55 8.89 -1.48
N PRO A 79 3.96 8.45 -2.67
CA PRO A 79 5.28 8.81 -3.20
C PRO A 79 5.36 10.32 -3.42
N ASP A 80 6.40 10.96 -2.88
CA ASP A 80 6.68 12.39 -3.06
C ASP A 80 8.01 12.54 -3.82
N PHE A 81 7.92 12.99 -5.07
CA PHE A 81 9.07 13.22 -5.94
C PHE A 81 9.14 14.66 -6.45
N ASP A 82 8.25 15.55 -5.98
CA ASP A 82 8.09 16.89 -6.56
C ASP A 82 9.36 17.71 -6.34
N ALA A 83 9.89 17.69 -5.12
CA ALA A 83 11.14 18.40 -4.78
C ALA A 83 12.33 17.87 -5.60
N SER A 84 12.47 16.55 -5.74
CA SER A 84 13.57 15.95 -6.52
C SER A 84 13.46 16.28 -8.00
N ARG A 85 12.24 16.30 -8.57
CA ARG A 85 11.99 16.68 -9.97
C ARG A 85 12.28 18.15 -10.22
N GLU A 86 11.85 19.03 -9.31
CA GLU A 86 12.11 20.46 -9.41
C GLU A 86 13.61 20.77 -9.37
N LYS A 87 14.36 20.11 -8.47
CA LYS A 87 15.82 20.23 -8.40
C LYS A 87 16.49 19.77 -9.70
N LEU A 88 16.08 18.61 -10.24
CA LEU A 88 16.62 18.08 -11.50
C LEU A 88 16.32 18.99 -12.69
N GLN A 89 15.13 19.57 -12.75
CA GLN A 89 14.77 20.52 -13.79
C GLN A 89 15.62 21.80 -13.71
N LYS A 90 15.72 22.41 -12.51
CA LYS A 90 16.53 23.61 -12.28
C LYS A 90 18.01 23.38 -12.61
N LEU A 91 18.53 22.19 -12.31
CA LEU A 91 19.89 21.83 -12.68
C LEU A 91 20.07 21.84 -14.20
N GLY A 92 19.14 21.26 -14.95
CA GLY A 92 19.16 21.27 -16.43
C GLY A 92 19.08 22.67 -17.03
N GLU A 93 18.30 23.58 -16.45
CA GLU A 93 18.23 24.98 -16.87
C GLU A 93 19.55 25.75 -16.62
N GLY A 94 20.32 25.32 -15.61
CA GLY A 94 21.60 25.91 -15.22
C GLY A 94 22.84 25.30 -15.88
N GLU A 95 22.70 24.32 -16.79
CA GLU A 95 23.82 23.57 -17.39
C GLU A 95 24.90 24.48 -18.01
N GLY A 96 24.50 25.61 -18.62
CA GLY A 96 25.42 26.58 -19.25
C GLY A 96 26.20 27.48 -18.28
N SER A 97 25.87 27.46 -16.98
CA SER A 97 26.44 28.36 -15.96
C SER A 97 27.54 27.74 -15.10
N MET A 98 27.77 26.43 -15.22
CA MET A 98 28.71 25.67 -14.40
C MET A 98 29.66 24.83 -15.24
N THR A 99 30.74 24.35 -14.65
CA THR A 99 31.65 23.44 -15.35
C THR A 99 30.99 22.08 -15.57
N LYS A 100 31.43 21.34 -16.60
CA LYS A 100 30.90 19.99 -16.89
C LYS A 100 31.06 19.03 -15.71
N GLU A 101 32.14 19.17 -14.96
CA GLU A 101 32.44 18.34 -13.80
C GLU A 101 31.51 18.65 -12.62
N GLU A 102 31.26 19.93 -12.34
CA GLU A 102 30.29 20.36 -11.33
C GLU A 102 28.87 19.91 -11.69
N PHE A 103 28.46 20.09 -12.95
CA PHE A 103 27.15 19.64 -13.43
C PHE A 103 26.98 18.13 -13.26
N ALA A 104 27.96 17.34 -13.69
CA ALA A 104 27.92 15.89 -13.57
C ALA A 104 27.83 15.44 -12.11
N LYS A 105 28.58 16.09 -11.21
CA LYS A 105 28.54 15.79 -9.78
C LYS A 105 27.18 16.11 -9.17
N MET A 106 26.66 17.31 -9.40
CA MET A 106 25.34 17.72 -8.88
C MET A 106 24.22 16.85 -9.44
N LYS A 107 24.29 16.50 -10.72
CA LYS A 107 23.31 15.61 -11.36
C LYS A 107 23.32 14.22 -10.70
N ALA A 108 24.50 13.64 -10.50
CA ALA A 108 24.63 12.34 -9.86
C ALA A 108 24.13 12.35 -8.41
N GLU A 109 24.38 13.42 -7.65
CA GLU A 109 23.86 13.58 -6.28
C GLU A 109 22.32 13.63 -6.25
N LEU A 110 21.70 14.39 -7.16
CA LEU A 110 20.24 14.47 -7.27
C LEU A 110 19.61 13.15 -7.74
N GLU A 111 20.24 12.47 -8.70
CA GLU A 111 19.80 11.13 -9.14
C GLU A 111 19.89 10.11 -8.02
N ALA A 112 20.93 10.17 -7.17
CA ALA A 112 21.07 9.31 -6.01
C ALA A 112 20.01 9.60 -4.93
N GLU A 113 19.72 10.87 -4.64
CA GLU A 113 18.62 11.29 -3.72
C GLU A 113 17.28 10.75 -4.23
N TYR A 114 17.01 10.96 -5.52
CA TYR A 114 15.81 10.47 -6.19
C TYR A 114 15.68 8.93 -6.08
N LEU A 115 16.76 8.20 -6.39
CA LEU A 115 16.77 6.74 -6.34
C LEU A 115 16.57 6.21 -4.91
N ALA A 116 17.12 6.89 -3.89
CA ALA A 116 16.93 6.52 -2.50
C ALA A 116 15.46 6.64 -2.08
N THR A 117 14.81 7.75 -2.41
CA THR A 117 13.37 7.96 -2.18
C THR A 117 12.55 6.91 -2.93
N PHE A 118 12.90 6.65 -4.18
CA PHE A 118 12.22 5.66 -5.03
C PHE A 118 12.27 4.25 -4.43
N LYS A 119 13.47 3.78 -4.04
CA LYS A 119 13.65 2.48 -3.38
C LYS A 119 12.87 2.39 -2.08
N LYS A 120 12.85 3.46 -1.28
CA LYS A 120 12.04 3.50 -0.05
C LYS A 120 10.55 3.36 -0.35
N THR A 121 10.05 4.07 -1.36
CA THR A 121 8.64 3.97 -1.77
C THR A 121 8.30 2.55 -2.21
N VAL A 122 9.10 1.93 -3.08
CA VAL A 122 8.90 0.56 -3.55
C VAL A 122 8.86 -0.41 -2.36
N ALA A 123 9.85 -0.33 -1.45
CA ALA A 123 9.90 -1.19 -0.27
C ALA A 123 8.66 -1.06 0.63
N MET A 124 8.09 0.15 0.79
CA MET A 124 6.87 0.33 1.59
C MET A 124 5.63 -0.25 0.93
N HIS A 125 5.51 -0.13 -0.39
CA HIS A 125 4.39 -0.72 -1.14
C HIS A 125 4.48 -2.25 -1.17
N GLU A 126 5.67 -2.79 -1.37
CA GLU A 126 5.93 -4.23 -1.33
C GLU A 126 5.63 -4.82 0.05
N LEU A 127 6.15 -4.19 1.12
CA LEU A 127 5.94 -4.65 2.48
C LEU A 127 4.46 -4.68 2.87
N PHE A 128 3.66 -3.73 2.40
CA PHE A 128 2.21 -3.74 2.59
C PHE A 128 1.58 -5.01 1.99
N LEU A 129 1.90 -5.33 0.73
CA LEU A 129 1.37 -6.52 0.06
C LEU A 129 1.87 -7.82 0.69
N GLN A 130 3.16 -7.90 1.04
CA GLN A 130 3.74 -9.06 1.71
C GLN A 130 3.06 -9.35 3.04
N ARG A 131 2.74 -8.31 3.82
CA ARG A 131 2.01 -8.47 5.09
C ARG A 131 0.59 -8.99 4.88
N LEU A 132 -0.10 -8.57 3.83
CA LEU A 132 -1.42 -9.11 3.48
C LEU A 132 -1.32 -10.56 3.03
N ALA A 133 -0.34 -10.90 2.19
CA ALA A 133 -0.11 -12.25 1.70
C ALA A 133 0.28 -13.25 2.81
N LEU A 134 1.04 -12.80 3.81
CA LEU A 134 1.42 -13.60 4.97
C LEU A 134 0.28 -13.74 6.00
N HIS A 135 -0.70 -12.85 6.02
CA HIS A 135 -1.78 -12.90 7.00
C HIS A 135 -2.83 -13.96 6.62
N PRO A 136 -3.15 -14.92 7.50
CA PRO A 136 -4.00 -16.07 7.16
C PRO A 136 -5.42 -15.70 6.71
N ILE A 137 -5.93 -14.53 7.12
CA ILE A 137 -7.27 -14.04 6.76
C ILE A 137 -7.24 -13.09 5.55
N PHE A 138 -6.21 -12.24 5.41
CA PHE A 138 -6.21 -11.24 4.33
C PHE A 138 -5.75 -11.82 3.00
N ARG A 139 -4.91 -12.85 3.04
CA ARG A 139 -4.46 -13.58 1.85
C ARG A 139 -5.58 -14.26 1.07
N THR A 140 -6.74 -14.47 1.68
CA THR A 140 -7.94 -15.05 1.04
C THR A 140 -9.00 -13.99 0.74
N ASP A 141 -8.72 -12.71 1.00
CA ASP A 141 -9.63 -11.62 0.68
C ASP A 141 -9.83 -11.47 -0.83
N ARG A 142 -11.08 -11.27 -1.23
CA ARG A 142 -11.46 -11.15 -2.64
C ARG A 142 -10.92 -9.87 -3.28
N ASN A 143 -10.93 -8.74 -2.57
CA ASN A 143 -10.40 -7.49 -3.11
C ASN A 143 -8.89 -7.57 -3.28
N PHE A 144 -8.20 -8.25 -2.37
CA PHE A 144 -6.78 -8.53 -2.50
C PHE A 144 -6.46 -9.42 -3.70
N HIS A 145 -7.23 -10.48 -3.96
CA HIS A 145 -7.07 -11.31 -5.16
C HIS A 145 -7.29 -10.51 -6.44
N VAL A 146 -8.35 -9.69 -6.49
CA VAL A 146 -8.60 -8.78 -7.61
C VAL A 146 -7.44 -7.80 -7.81
N PHE A 147 -6.90 -7.25 -6.71
CA PHE A 147 -5.74 -6.37 -6.75
C PHE A 147 -4.51 -7.07 -7.35
N LEU A 148 -4.28 -8.35 -7.08
CA LEU A 148 -3.13 -9.07 -7.61
C LEU A 148 -3.33 -9.52 -9.07
N GLU A 149 -4.52 -10.01 -9.44
CA GLU A 149 -4.71 -10.76 -10.69
C GLU A 149 -5.36 -9.97 -11.83
N TYR A 150 -6.14 -8.92 -11.52
CA TYR A 150 -6.88 -8.20 -12.56
C TYR A 150 -5.94 -7.40 -13.49
N ASP A 151 -5.85 -7.78 -14.75
CA ASP A 151 -4.85 -7.27 -15.70
C ASP A 151 -5.09 -5.84 -16.19
N LYS A 152 -6.25 -5.25 -15.88
CA LYS A 152 -6.60 -3.87 -16.25
C LYS A 152 -6.44 -2.93 -15.06
N GLU A 153 -6.48 -1.64 -15.36
CA GLU A 153 -6.52 -0.58 -14.37
C GLU A 153 -7.79 -0.72 -13.52
N LEU A 154 -7.64 -0.76 -12.19
CA LEU A 154 -8.78 -0.67 -11.30
C LEU A 154 -9.20 0.79 -11.33
N SER A 155 -10.34 1.11 -11.95
CA SER A 155 -10.90 2.46 -12.00
C SER A 155 -11.43 2.86 -10.61
N VAL A 156 -10.52 3.07 -9.66
CA VAL A 156 -10.84 3.32 -8.25
C VAL A 156 -11.01 4.82 -8.03
N ARG A 157 -12.24 5.22 -7.68
CA ARG A 157 -12.51 6.59 -7.24
C ARG A 157 -11.98 6.73 -5.82
N GLY A 158 -10.87 7.47 -5.65
CA GLY A 158 -10.36 7.81 -4.32
C GLY A 158 -11.43 8.55 -3.49
N LYS A 159 -11.56 8.18 -2.22
CA LYS A 159 -12.47 8.88 -1.29
C LYS A 159 -12.00 10.30 -1.08
N ASN A 160 -12.91 11.25 -1.22
CA ASN A 160 -12.60 12.66 -1.01
C ASN A 160 -12.43 12.96 0.50
N LYS A 161 -11.77 14.08 0.85
CA LYS A 161 -11.53 14.46 2.27
C LYS A 161 -12.83 14.53 3.10
N LYS A 162 -13.98 14.85 2.49
CA LYS A 162 -15.28 14.89 3.17
C LYS A 162 -15.82 13.49 3.45
N GLU A 163 -15.66 12.55 2.53
CA GLU A 163 -16.02 11.14 2.68
C GLU A 163 -15.17 10.48 3.79
N LYS A 164 -13.87 10.80 3.85
CA LYS A 164 -12.99 10.33 4.94
C LYS A 164 -13.41 10.89 6.31
N LEU A 165 -13.78 12.17 6.39
CA LEU A 165 -14.28 12.79 7.62
C LEU A 165 -15.67 12.24 8.01
N ALA A 166 -16.53 11.99 7.03
CA ALA A 166 -17.83 11.38 7.26
C ALA A 166 -17.69 9.96 7.84
N GLY A 167 -16.74 9.16 7.33
CA GLY A 167 -16.39 7.86 7.90
C GLY A 167 -16.01 7.97 9.39
N LEU A 168 -15.16 8.94 9.74
CA LEU A 168 -14.78 9.17 11.13
C LEU A 168 -15.96 9.59 12.04
N LEU A 169 -16.89 10.41 11.53
CA LEU A 169 -18.11 10.78 12.25
C LEU A 169 -19.07 9.59 12.43
N THR A 170 -19.18 8.71 11.43
CA THR A 170 -19.99 7.49 11.55
C THR A 170 -19.43 6.52 12.58
N THR A 171 -18.10 6.36 12.65
CA THR A 171 -17.45 5.51 13.66
C THR A 171 -17.66 6.07 15.07
N LEU A 172 -17.59 7.38 15.25
CA LEU A 172 -17.92 8.03 16.53
C LEU A 172 -19.40 7.90 16.89
N GLY A 173 -20.30 8.03 15.91
CA GLY A 173 -21.74 7.82 16.09
C GLY A 173 -22.05 6.40 16.55
N LYS A 174 -21.46 5.38 15.91
CA LYS A 174 -21.58 3.98 16.33
C LYS A 174 -21.07 3.77 17.76
N SER A 175 -19.95 4.39 18.13
CA SER A 175 -19.40 4.27 19.49
C SER A 175 -20.26 4.96 20.56
N ALA A 176 -21.00 6.01 20.22
CA ALA A 176 -21.92 6.68 21.14
C ALA A 176 -23.25 5.91 21.29
N ASP A 177 -23.72 5.27 20.20
CA ASP A 177 -24.93 4.43 20.21
C ASP A 177 -24.72 3.14 21.02
N ASP A 178 -23.52 2.54 20.93
CA ASP A 178 -23.12 1.37 21.73
C ASP A 178 -22.97 1.71 23.24
N LEU A 179 -22.56 2.95 23.55
CA LEU A 179 -22.51 3.46 24.93
C LEU A 179 -23.90 3.78 25.50
N LEU A 180 -24.86 4.20 24.66
CA LEU A 180 -26.26 4.42 25.05
C LEU A 180 -27.01 3.10 25.28
N LEU A 181 -26.73 2.08 24.48
CA LEU A 181 -27.32 0.75 24.65
C LEU A 181 -26.79 0.05 25.90
N SER A 182 -25.50 0.19 26.22
CA SER A 182 -24.92 -0.34 27.46
C SER A 182 -25.35 0.42 28.72
N SER A 183 -25.70 1.70 28.62
CA SER A 183 -26.22 2.50 29.75
C SER A 183 -27.72 2.35 30.00
N THR A 184 -28.45 1.63 29.12
CA THR A 184 -29.89 1.35 29.26
C THR A 184 -30.23 -0.07 29.69
N GLN A 185 -29.26 -0.99 29.74
CA GLN A 185 -29.42 -2.25 30.48
C GLN A 185 -29.27 -2.01 31.99
N LYS A 186 -30.39 -1.65 32.63
CA LYS A 186 -30.54 -1.86 34.07
C LYS A 186 -30.56 -3.37 34.31
N ASP A 187 -29.64 -3.86 35.15
CA ASP A 187 -29.78 -5.13 35.84
C ASP A 187 -31.17 -5.19 36.48
N VAL A 188 -32.00 -6.10 35.98
CA VAL A 188 -33.22 -6.54 36.63
C VAL A 188 -33.18 -8.06 36.59
N ASP A 189 -32.57 -8.66 37.61
CA ASP A 189 -33.37 -9.42 38.59
C ASP A 189 -32.52 -9.84 39.80
N GLU A 190 -32.87 -9.26 40.95
CA GLU A 190 -32.62 -9.81 42.26
C GLU A 190 -33.77 -10.78 42.56
N PHE A 191 -33.45 -12.07 42.77
CA PHE A 191 -34.32 -13.17 43.24
C PHE A 191 -35.01 -14.08 42.19
N PHE A 192 -34.26 -15.04 41.62
CA PHE A 192 -34.61 -16.47 41.52
C PHE A 192 -33.34 -17.32 41.41
#